data_AF-A0A0G1ZSN8-F1
#
_entry.id   AF-A0A0G1ZSN8-F1
#
_cell.length_a   1.000
_cell.length_b   1.000
_cell.length_c   1.000
_cell.angle_alpha   90.00
_cell.angle_beta   90.00
_cell.angle_gamma   90.00
#
_symmetry.space_group_name_H-M   'P 1'
#
loop_
_entity.id
_entity.type
_entity.pdbx_description
1 polymer ?
#
loop_
_entity_poly.entity_id
_entity_poly.type
_entity_poly.pdbx_seq_one_letter_code
_entity_poly.pdbx_strand_id
1 'polypeptide(L)'
;MNITLHKAVRKMLLKKYYFGACPCMREDLPFFNVGSSHWLYCDKCRVRWCVGENSFSGWHSENEEIWRENMGKYGDYRIIDGDEFLREFDAIPVEPTIASQSEIGHNKDVDPTN
;
A
#
# COMPACT_ATOMS: atom_id res chain seq x y z
N MET A 1 3.66 -23.03 3.48
CA MET A 1 3.28 -21.60 3.53
C MET A 1 1.83 -21.50 4.01
N ASN A 2 1.54 -20.76 5.08
CA ASN A 2 0.26 -20.83 5.80
C ASN A 2 -0.74 -19.81 5.21
N ILE A 3 -1.73 -20.30 4.44
CA ILE A 3 -2.75 -19.53 3.68
C ILE A 3 -3.46 -18.47 4.56
N THR A 4 -3.51 -18.70 5.86
CA THR A 4 -4.15 -17.81 6.85
C THR A 4 -3.40 -16.47 7.03
N LEU A 5 -2.07 -16.46 6.90
CA LEU A 5 -1.25 -15.25 7.07
C LEU A 5 -1.47 -14.26 5.92
N HIS A 6 -1.50 -14.75 4.67
CA HIS A 6 -1.80 -13.92 3.49
C HIS A 6 -3.17 -13.24 3.60
N LYS A 7 -4.19 -13.97 4.07
CA LYS A 7 -5.55 -13.42 4.21
C LYS A 7 -5.60 -12.29 5.25
N ALA A 8 -4.86 -12.42 6.36
CA ALA A 8 -4.80 -11.41 7.40
C ALA A 8 -4.03 -10.16 6.96
N VAL A 9 -2.87 -10.32 6.31
CA VAL A 9 -2.07 -9.22 5.76
C VAL A 9 -2.84 -8.50 4.65
N ARG A 10 -3.49 -9.23 3.74
CA ARG A 10 -4.41 -8.67 2.72
C ARG A 10 -5.51 -7.84 3.37
N LYS A 11 -6.18 -8.36 4.41
CA LYS A 11 -7.26 -7.66 5.11
C LYS A 11 -6.76 -6.42 5.86
N MET A 12 -5.54 -6.44 6.37
CA MET A 12 -4.91 -5.31 7.06
C MET A 12 -4.48 -4.22 6.09
N LEU A 13 -3.85 -4.59 4.96
CA LEU A 13 -3.43 -3.67 3.92
C LEU A 13 -4.63 -3.03 3.21
N LEU A 14 -5.69 -3.80 2.90
CA LEU A 14 -6.95 -3.24 2.36
C LEU A 14 -7.63 -2.29 3.34
N LYS A 15 -7.50 -2.51 4.66
CA LYS A 15 -8.04 -1.61 5.67
C LYS A 15 -7.27 -0.29 5.77
N LYS A 16 -5.94 -0.34 5.64
CA LYS A 16 -5.09 0.86 5.72
C LYS A 16 -5.04 1.64 4.40
N TYR A 17 -5.07 0.92 3.28
CA TYR A 17 -4.92 1.45 1.94
C TYR A 17 -6.17 1.12 1.12
N TYR A 18 -7.23 1.90 1.33
CA TYR A 18 -8.56 1.68 0.75
C TYR A 18 -8.52 1.52 -0.79
N PHE A 19 -7.59 2.22 -1.44
CA PHE A 19 -7.38 2.19 -2.88
C PHE A 19 -6.17 1.35 -3.31
N GLY A 20 -5.67 0.45 -2.45
CA GLY A 20 -4.44 -0.30 -2.69
C GLY A 20 -3.17 0.48 -2.31
N ALA A 21 -2.03 -0.22 -2.30
CA ALA A 21 -0.74 0.35 -1.94
C ALA A 21 0.31 0.07 -3.01
N CYS A 22 1.32 0.93 -3.06
CA CYS A 22 2.50 0.69 -3.87
C CYS A 22 3.43 -0.31 -3.16
N PRO A 23 4.16 -1.20 -3.87
CA PRO A 23 5.17 -2.08 -3.28
C PRO A 23 6.24 -1.35 -2.45
N CYS A 24 6.54 -0.09 -2.77
CA CYS A 24 7.44 0.74 -1.95
C CYS A 24 6.78 1.43 -0.75
N MET A 25 5.54 1.07 -0.41
CA MET A 25 4.81 1.51 0.78
C MET A 25 4.66 3.03 0.93
N ARG A 26 4.63 3.78 -0.18
CA ARG A 26 4.30 5.21 -0.15
C ARG A 26 2.81 5.40 0.18
N GLU A 27 2.53 6.34 1.07
CA GLU A 27 1.17 6.63 1.54
C GLU A 27 0.51 7.76 0.73
N ASP A 28 1.30 8.75 0.31
CA ASP A 28 0.94 9.72 -0.73
C ASP A 28 1.21 9.07 -2.09
N LEU A 29 0.13 8.85 -2.84
CA LEU A 29 0.21 8.38 -4.20
C LEU A 29 -0.62 9.30 -5.09
N PRO A 30 -0.02 9.86 -6.15
CA PRO A 30 -0.76 10.64 -7.13
C PRO A 30 -1.70 9.73 -7.93
N PHE A 31 -2.72 10.34 -8.52
CA PHE A 31 -3.64 9.68 -9.43
C PHE A 31 -3.79 10.45 -10.74
N PHE A 32 -4.24 9.75 -11.78
CA PHE A 32 -4.67 10.34 -13.04
C PHE A 32 -5.93 9.65 -13.54
N ASN A 33 -6.66 10.33 -14.44
CA ASN A 33 -7.85 9.77 -15.06
C ASN A 33 -7.62 9.47 -16.54
N VAL A 34 -8.36 8.48 -17.03
CA VAL A 34 -8.52 8.16 -18.45
C VAL A 34 -10.00 7.88 -18.66
N GLY A 35 -10.72 8.86 -19.21
CA GLY A 35 -12.18 8.83 -19.17
C GLY A 35 -12.67 8.78 -17.72
N SER A 36 -13.66 7.92 -17.45
CA SER A 36 -14.19 7.69 -16.10
C SER A 36 -13.33 6.78 -15.23
N SER A 37 -12.23 6.21 -15.75
CA SER A 37 -11.36 5.30 -15.00
C SER A 37 -10.30 6.06 -14.21
N HIS A 38 -10.14 5.70 -12.93
CA HIS A 38 -9.23 6.33 -11.99
C HIS A 38 -8.04 5.44 -11.70
N TRP A 39 -6.84 5.99 -11.84
CA TRP A 39 -5.60 5.23 -11.72
C TRP A 39 -4.70 5.85 -10.67
N LEU A 40 -4.25 5.07 -9.70
CA LEU A 40 -3.09 5.44 -8.88
C LEU A 40 -1.82 5.00 -9.59
N TYR A 41 -0.73 5.73 -9.35
CA TYR A 41 0.57 5.38 -9.88
C TYR A 41 1.71 5.69 -8.92
N CYS A 42 2.85 5.05 -9.16
CA CYS A 42 4.08 5.31 -8.44
C CYS A 42 5.26 5.45 -9.42
N ASP A 43 5.80 6.66 -9.57
CA ASP A 43 6.98 6.91 -10.40
C ASP A 43 8.21 6.12 -9.96
N LYS A 44 8.37 5.90 -8.64
CA LYS A 44 9.53 5.17 -8.10
C LYS A 44 9.54 3.71 -8.50
N CYS A 45 8.37 3.06 -8.47
CA CYS A 45 8.21 1.65 -8.82
C CYS A 45 7.83 1.45 -10.29
N ARG A 46 7.46 2.53 -11.00
CA ARG A 46 6.93 2.50 -12.36
C ARG A 46 5.74 1.55 -12.53
N VAL A 47 4.83 1.60 -11.56
CA VAL A 47 3.60 0.79 -11.54
C VAL A 47 2.35 1.68 -11.48
N ARG A 48 1.24 1.17 -11.99
CA ARG A 48 -0.09 1.80 -11.90
C ARG A 48 -1.17 0.75 -11.65
N TRP A 49 -2.28 1.16 -11.04
CA TRP A 49 -3.43 0.29 -10.84
C TRP A 49 -4.73 1.08 -10.84
N CYS A 50 -5.79 0.45 -11.36
CA CYS A 50 -7.11 1.05 -11.40
C CYS A 50 -7.77 0.94 -10.03
N VAL A 51 -8.26 2.05 -9.51
CA VAL A 51 -8.93 2.12 -8.20
C VAL A 51 -10.46 2.17 -8.32
N GLY A 52 -10.96 2.28 -9.55
CA GLY A 52 -12.38 2.23 -9.87
C GLY A 52 -12.73 3.08 -11.08
N GLU A 53 -13.99 2.98 -11.50
CA GLU A 53 -14.57 3.79 -12.56
C GLU A 53 -15.79 4.52 -12.03
N ASN A 54 -15.95 5.80 -12.38
CA ASN A 54 -17.02 6.67 -11.87
C ASN A 54 -17.05 6.83 -10.34
N SER A 55 -15.94 6.52 -9.66
CA SER A 55 -15.82 6.65 -8.20
C SER A 55 -15.56 8.10 -7.76
N PHE A 56 -15.01 8.94 -8.64
CA PHE A 56 -14.75 10.35 -8.40
C PHE A 56 -15.28 11.19 -9.56
N SER A 57 -15.73 12.41 -9.29
CA SER A 57 -16.26 13.31 -10.32
C SER A 57 -15.19 14.13 -11.06
N GLY A 58 -13.91 14.04 -10.65
CA GLY A 58 -12.83 14.88 -11.19
C GLY A 58 -12.61 14.75 -12.70
N TRP A 59 -12.97 13.60 -13.28
CA TRP A 59 -12.86 13.38 -14.73
C TRP A 59 -13.85 14.22 -15.55
N HIS A 60 -14.93 14.73 -14.95
CA HIS A 60 -15.93 15.54 -15.66
C HIS A 60 -15.37 16.88 -16.13
N SER A 61 -14.34 17.39 -15.45
CA SER A 61 -13.62 18.61 -15.83
C SER A 61 -12.45 18.37 -16.78
N GLU A 62 -12.17 17.12 -17.11
CA GLU A 62 -11.11 16.74 -18.05
C GLU A 62 -11.67 16.48 -19.45
N ASN A 63 -10.77 16.35 -20.42
CA ASN A 63 -11.12 16.06 -21.82
C ASN A 63 -10.17 15.00 -22.40
N GLU A 64 -10.44 14.58 -23.64
CA GLU A 64 -9.67 13.54 -24.31
C GLU A 64 -8.18 13.88 -24.50
N GLU A 65 -7.84 15.16 -24.62
CA GLU A 65 -6.45 15.59 -24.73
C GLU A 65 -5.70 15.32 -23.43
N ILE A 66 -6.28 15.71 -22.29
CA ILE A 66 -5.74 15.43 -20.96
C ILE A 66 -5.58 13.91 -20.76
N TRP A 67 -6.58 13.11 -21.13
CA TRP A 67 -6.50 11.66 -20.99
C TRP A 67 -5.41 11.04 -21.87
N ARG A 68 -5.23 11.56 -23.08
CA ARG A 68 -4.17 11.14 -24.00
C ARG A 68 -2.79 11.50 -23.45
N GLU A 69 -2.64 12.68 -22.86
CA GLU A 69 -1.40 13.07 -22.17
C GLU A 69 -1.11 12.17 -20.97
N ASN A 70 -2.12 11.89 -20.14
CA ASN A 70 -1.99 11.00 -18.99
C ASN A 70 -1.55 9.60 -19.45
N MET A 71 -2.16 9.06 -20.49
CA MET A 71 -1.75 7.78 -21.07
C MET A 71 -0.39 7.84 -21.75
N GLY A 72 0.01 8.97 -22.32
CA GLY A 72 1.35 9.16 -22.85
C GLY A 72 2.42 9.16 -21.75
N LYS A 73 2.11 9.70 -20.57
CA LYS A 73 3.03 9.81 -19.43
C LYS A 73 3.14 8.51 -18.63
N TYR A 74 2.01 7.83 -18.42
CA TYR A 74 1.92 6.71 -17.46
C TYR A 74 1.46 5.40 -18.10
N GLY A 75 1.15 5.39 -19.40
CA GLY A 75 0.63 4.23 -20.10
C GLY A 75 1.58 3.03 -20.15
N ASP A 76 2.88 3.30 -20.11
CA ASP A 76 3.96 2.31 -20.10
C ASP A 76 4.30 1.79 -18.70
N TYR A 77 3.62 2.28 -17.66
CA TYR A 77 3.80 1.80 -16.29
C TYR A 77 3.20 0.40 -16.20
N ARG A 78 3.91 -0.50 -15.52
CA ARG A 78 3.44 -1.86 -15.31
C ARG A 78 2.13 -1.82 -14.52
N ILE A 79 1.11 -2.49 -15.04
CA ILE A 79 -0.16 -2.61 -14.33
C ILE A 79 0.04 -3.66 -13.24
N ILE A 80 -0.30 -3.30 -12.01
CA ILE A 80 -0.41 -4.26 -10.91
C ILE A 80 -1.88 -4.39 -10.53
N ASP A 81 -2.31 -5.62 -10.27
CA ASP A 81 -3.63 -5.88 -9.69
C ASP A 81 -3.49 -6.25 -8.20
N GLY A 82 -4.64 -6.44 -7.55
CA GLY A 82 -4.69 -6.78 -6.13
C GLY A 82 -4.00 -8.10 -5.78
N ASP A 83 -3.83 -9.02 -6.73
CA ASP A 83 -3.19 -10.32 -6.50
C ASP A 83 -1.68 -10.29 -6.84
N GLU A 84 -1.24 -9.43 -7.77
CA GLU A 84 0.17 -9.17 -8.06
C GLU A 84 0.84 -8.36 -6.93
N PHE A 85 0.14 -7.37 -6.38
CA PHE A 85 0.62 -6.63 -5.20
C PHE A 85 0.92 -7.55 -4.02
N LEU A 86 0.05 -8.54 -3.75
CA LEU A 86 0.26 -9.48 -2.65
C LEU A 86 1.51 -10.33 -2.86
N ARG A 87 1.74 -10.81 -4.09
CA ARG A 87 2.91 -11.62 -4.42
C ARG A 87 4.23 -10.88 -4.22
N GLU A 88 4.29 -9.58 -4.55
CA GLU A 88 5.50 -8.79 -4.30
C GLU A 88 5.71 -8.51 -2.81
N PHE A 89 4.64 -8.30 -2.04
CA PHE A 89 4.75 -8.10 -0.61
C PHE A 89 5.31 -9.33 0.12
N ASP A 90 4.92 -10.53 -0.31
CA ASP A 90 5.44 -11.80 0.22
C ASP A 90 6.93 -12.03 -0.12
N ALA A 91 7.44 -11.34 -1.14
CA ALA A 91 8.85 -11.38 -1.55
C ALA A 91 9.73 -10.35 -0.83
N ILE A 92 9.15 -9.41 -0.07
CA ILE A 92 9.93 -8.46 0.73
C ILE A 92 10.49 -9.21 1.96
N PRO A 93 11.82 -9.27 2.15
CA PRO A 93 12.39 -9.85 3.35
C PRO A 93 11.91 -9.04 4.55
N VAL A 94 11.10 -9.66 5.40
CA VAL A 94 10.78 -9.08 6.71
C VAL A 94 12.04 -9.27 7.55
N GLU A 95 12.89 -8.23 7.61
CA GLU A 95 13.96 -8.18 8.61
C GLU A 95 13.31 -8.45 9.98
N PRO A 96 13.74 -9.48 10.73
CA PRO A 96 13.14 -9.78 12.01
C PRO A 96 13.38 -8.57 12.92
N THR A 97 12.29 -7.88 13.26
CA THR A 97 12.31 -6.87 14.33
C THR A 97 12.81 -7.58 15.57
N ILE A 98 14.04 -7.26 15.97
CA ILE A 98 14.63 -7.75 17.22
C ILE A 98 13.69 -7.32 18.33
N ALA A 99 12.94 -8.28 18.87
CA ALA A 99 12.17 -8.10 20.07
C ALA A 99 13.16 -7.72 21.17
N SER A 100 13.12 -6.47 21.63
CA SER A 100 13.81 -6.06 22.84
C SER A 100 13.14 -6.76 24.02
N GLN A 101 13.62 -7.96 24.34
CA GLN A 101 13.43 -8.55 25.66
C GLN A 101 14.24 -7.72 26.65
N SER A 102 13.56 -7.03 27.56
CA SER A 102 14.10 -6.78 28.90
C SER A 102 12.95 -6.70 29.89
N GLU A 103 12.35 -7.85 30.16
CA GLU A 103 11.81 -8.11 31.49
C GLU A 103 12.98 -8.60 32.36
N ILE A 104 13.08 -8.07 33.58
CA ILE A 104 13.45 -8.72 34.85
C ILE A 104 14.08 -7.67 35.77
N GLY A 105 13.33 -7.32 36.81
CA GLY A 105 13.77 -6.48 37.91
C GLY A 105 12.69 -6.42 38.99
N HIS A 106 12.26 -7.58 39.49
CA HIS A 106 11.56 -7.68 40.78
C HIS A 106 12.44 -7.01 41.85
N ASN A 107 12.02 -5.88 42.40
CA ASN A 107 12.54 -5.39 43.67
C ASN A 107 11.47 -5.63 44.73
N LYS A 108 11.69 -6.67 45.53
CA LYS A 108 10.94 -6.96 46.75
C LYS A 108 11.41 -5.98 47.82
N ASP A 109 10.44 -5.34 48.47
CA ASP A 109 10.36 -5.08 49.90
C ASP A 109 11.66 -4.73 50.64
N VAL A 110 11.85 -3.45 50.92
CA VAL A 110 12.70 -2.99 52.04
C VAL A 110 11.77 -2.43 53.11
N ASP A 111 11.59 -3.20 54.18
CA ASP A 111 10.97 -2.78 55.43
C ASP A 111 12.05 -2.12 56.32
N PRO A 112 11.86 -0.89 56.82
CA PRO A 112 12.85 -0.22 57.64
C PRO A 112 12.46 -0.29 59.13
N THR A 113 12.85 -1.36 59.82
CA THR A 113 12.98 -1.33 61.29
C THR A 113 14.08 -2.29 61.77
N ASN A 114 15.27 -1.75 62.08
CA ASN A 114 15.95 -1.85 63.39
C ASN A 114 17.32 -1.13 63.32
#